data_AF-A0A7Y5BW20-F1
#
_entry.id   AF-A0A7Y5BW20-F1
#
_cell.length_a   1.000
_cell.length_b   1.000
_cell.length_c   1.000
_cell.angle_alpha   90.00
_cell.angle_beta   90.00
_cell.angle_gamma   90.00
#
_symmetry.space_group_name_H-M   'P 1'
#
loop_
_entity.id
_entity.type
_entity.pdbx_description
1 polymer ?
#
loop_
_entity_poly.entity_id
_entity_poly.type
_entity_poly.pdbx_seq_one_letter_code
_entity_poly.pdbx_strand_id
1 'polypeptide(L)'
;LHVGDLDGASAPAGARWNATVVITVHDELHNPVAGVTVTGVWSNGATGSSSCVTDANGQCTVIKINLRTTINTVTFTITNATKAGFTYTSASNHDPDGDSTGTVIVIAKP
;
A
#
# COMPACT_ATOMS: atom_id res chain seq x y z
N LEU A 1 6.16 9.01 12.17
CA LEU A 1 5.45 8.76 10.90
C LEU A 1 5.33 7.26 10.76
N HIS A 2 4.15 6.75 10.47
CA HIS A 2 3.92 5.33 10.28
C HIS A 2 2.76 5.09 9.32
N VAL A 3 2.70 3.91 8.72
CA VAL A 3 1.53 3.48 7.94
C VAL A 3 0.45 3.08 8.94
N GLY A 4 -0.67 3.80 8.86
CA GLY A 4 -1.83 3.54 9.68
C GLY A 4 -2.78 2.51 9.10
N ASP A 5 -2.71 2.28 7.78
CA ASP A 5 -3.55 1.29 7.12
C ASP A 5 -3.06 0.93 5.70
N LEU A 6 -3.43 -0.25 5.24
CA LEU A 6 -3.31 -0.70 3.85
C LEU A 6 -4.62 -1.38 3.42
N ASP A 7 -5.39 -0.77 2.53
CA ASP A 7 -6.61 -1.40 2.00
C ASP A 7 -6.38 -2.00 0.62
N GLY A 8 -6.65 -3.29 0.46
CA GLY A 8 -6.46 -4.02 -0.79
C GLY A 8 -7.76 -4.18 -1.59
N ALA A 9 -7.74 -3.83 -2.87
CA ALA A 9 -8.85 -4.08 -3.78
C ALA A 9 -8.38 -4.68 -5.10
N SER A 10 -9.23 -5.46 -5.77
CA SER A 10 -8.95 -5.99 -7.10
C SER A 10 -10.13 -5.81 -8.05
N ALA A 11 -9.83 -5.69 -9.34
CA ALA A 11 -10.84 -5.53 -10.38
C ALA A 11 -10.45 -6.27 -11.66
N PRO A 12 -11.42 -6.90 -12.38
CA PRO A 12 -11.17 -7.45 -13.71
C PRO A 12 -10.75 -6.36 -14.70
N ALA A 13 -9.83 -6.71 -15.60
CA ALA A 13 -9.31 -5.85 -16.67
C ALA A 13 -9.21 -6.65 -17.98
N GLY A 14 -10.35 -7.01 -18.55
CA GLY A 14 -10.41 -7.91 -19.72
C GLY A 14 -9.95 -9.33 -19.36
N ALA A 15 -9.02 -9.89 -20.14
CA ALA A 15 -8.39 -11.20 -19.85
C ALA A 15 -7.30 -11.14 -18.76
N ARG A 16 -7.33 -10.08 -17.95
CA ARG A 16 -6.35 -9.73 -16.91
C ARG A 16 -7.11 -9.16 -15.71
N TRP A 17 -6.37 -8.79 -14.68
CA TRP A 17 -6.92 -8.08 -13.53
C TRP A 17 -5.90 -7.08 -13.00
N ASN A 18 -6.37 -6.13 -12.20
CA ASN A 18 -5.54 -5.13 -11.54
C ASN A 18 -5.72 -5.25 -10.03
N ALA A 19 -4.63 -5.05 -9.30
CA ALA A 19 -4.62 -4.89 -7.85
C ALA A 19 -4.40 -3.43 -7.49
N THR A 20 -5.16 -2.91 -6.55
CA THR A 20 -5.10 -1.56 -6.02
C THR A 20 -4.82 -1.64 -4.53
N VAL A 21 -3.92 -0.79 -4.03
CA VAL A 21 -3.69 -0.63 -2.59
C VAL A 21 -3.85 0.84 -2.25
N VAL A 22 -4.76 1.15 -1.34
CA VAL A 22 -4.85 2.45 -0.68
C VAL A 22 -3.98 2.39 0.57
N ILE A 23 -3.16 3.41 0.78
CA ILE A 23 -2.19 3.47 1.87
C ILE A 23 -2.52 4.70 2.69
N THR A 24 -2.76 4.52 3.99
CA THR A 24 -3.01 5.60 4.93
C THR A 24 -1.78 5.82 5.80
N VAL A 25 -1.34 7.07 5.95
CA VAL A 25 -0.15 7.42 6.71
C VAL A 25 -0.47 8.43 7.80
N HIS A 26 0.02 8.14 9.01
CA HIS A 26 -0.19 8.95 10.20
C HIS A 26 1.11 9.48 10.82
N ASP A 27 0.98 10.51 11.66
CA ASP A 27 1.98 10.88 12.66
C ASP A 27 1.81 10.06 13.95
N GLU A 28 2.67 10.30 14.94
CA GLU A 28 2.64 9.57 16.23
C GLU A 28 1.31 9.73 17.01
N LEU A 29 0.58 10.81 16.76
CA LEU A 29 -0.72 11.09 17.38
C LEU A 29 -1.90 10.56 16.54
N HIS A 30 -1.62 9.76 15.50
CA HIS A 30 -2.60 9.21 14.56
C HIS A 30 -3.29 10.26 13.68
N ASN A 31 -2.71 11.46 13.51
CA ASN A 31 -3.23 12.44 12.55
C ASN A 31 -2.77 12.10 11.13
N PRO A 32 -3.61 12.28 10.10
CA PRO A 32 -3.23 12.07 8.71
C PRO A 32 -2.11 13.01 8.26
N VAL A 33 -1.13 12.48 7.52
CA VAL A 33 0.03 13.26 7.08
C VAL A 33 0.08 13.33 5.56
N ALA A 34 -0.18 14.51 5.02
CA ALA A 34 -0.06 14.81 3.59
C ALA A 34 1.40 14.95 3.13
N GLY A 35 1.66 14.74 1.83
CA GLY A 35 2.96 14.97 1.20
C GLY A 35 4.04 13.94 1.55
N VAL A 36 3.64 12.77 2.04
CA VAL A 36 4.55 11.66 2.36
C VAL A 36 4.76 10.84 1.11
N THR A 37 6.02 10.68 0.69
CA THR A 37 6.36 9.73 -0.38
C THR A 37 6.48 8.34 0.20
N VAL A 38 5.54 7.47 -0.15
CA VAL A 38 5.51 6.06 0.25
C VAL A 38 6.07 5.23 -0.89
N THR A 39 6.92 4.25 -0.58
CA THR A 39 7.46 3.28 -1.55
C THR A 39 7.20 1.86 -1.07
N GLY A 40 6.95 0.97 -2.01
CA GLY A 40 6.82 -0.46 -1.73
C GLY A 40 7.15 -1.33 -2.94
N VAL A 41 7.18 -2.64 -2.69
CA VAL A 41 7.51 -3.67 -3.69
C VAL A 41 6.37 -4.66 -3.87
N TRP A 42 6.20 -5.11 -5.11
CA TRP A 42 5.25 -6.16 -5.47
C TRP A 42 5.97 -7.51 -5.56
N SER A 43 5.34 -8.54 -5.02
CA SER A 43 5.83 -9.92 -5.05
C SER A 43 4.67 -10.91 -5.22
N ASN A 44 4.97 -12.22 -5.12
CA ASN A 44 4.02 -13.32 -5.23
C ASN A 44 3.17 -13.24 -6.51
N GLY A 45 3.77 -13.52 -7.67
CA GLY A 45 3.10 -13.41 -8.97
C GLY A 45 3.17 -12.02 -9.62
N ALA A 46 3.62 -11.00 -8.89
CA ALA A 46 4.01 -9.70 -9.41
C ALA A 46 5.49 -9.38 -9.10
N THR A 47 6.04 -8.36 -9.74
CA THR A 47 7.41 -7.84 -9.48
C THR A 47 7.46 -6.32 -9.61
N GLY A 48 8.55 -5.70 -9.17
CA GLY A 48 8.81 -4.26 -9.32
C GLY A 48 8.32 -3.44 -8.13
N SER A 49 8.63 -2.15 -8.15
CA SER A 49 8.27 -1.20 -7.09
C SER A 49 7.13 -0.26 -7.52
N SER A 50 6.50 0.36 -6.54
CA SER A 50 5.57 1.46 -6.75
C SER A 50 5.75 2.51 -5.67
N SER A 51 5.40 3.74 -5.99
CA SER A 51 5.42 4.85 -5.05
C SER A 51 4.25 5.78 -5.27
N CYS A 52 3.79 6.40 -4.21
CA CYS A 52 2.77 7.44 -4.25
C CYS A 52 3.03 8.52 -3.19
N VAL A 53 2.38 9.66 -3.34
CA VAL A 53 2.47 10.78 -2.38
C VAL A 53 1.11 10.97 -1.73
N THR A 54 1.08 11.02 -0.40
CA THR A 54 -0.16 11.19 0.35
C THR A 54 -0.82 12.54 0.11
N ASP A 55 -2.15 12.53 0.00
CA ASP A 55 -2.99 13.71 -0.12
C ASP A 55 -3.30 14.33 1.25
N ALA A 56 -4.22 15.30 1.30
CA ALA A 56 -4.64 15.98 2.53
C ALA A 56 -5.23 15.04 3.59
N ASN A 57 -5.76 13.88 3.19
CA ASN A 57 -6.30 12.86 4.09
C ASN A 57 -5.22 11.85 4.54
N GLY A 58 -3.96 12.09 4.19
CA GLY A 58 -2.88 11.16 4.51
C GLY A 58 -2.91 9.89 3.66
N GLN A 59 -3.67 9.88 2.56
CA GLN A 59 -3.88 8.70 1.74
C GLN A 59 -3.17 8.79 0.40
N CYS A 60 -2.65 7.67 -0.10
CA CYS A 60 -2.28 7.55 -1.50
C CYS A 60 -2.51 6.16 -2.06
N THR A 61 -2.57 6.03 -3.37
CA THR A 61 -2.92 4.78 -4.05
C THR A 61 -1.80 4.31 -4.96
N VAL A 62 -1.50 3.02 -4.92
CA VAL A 62 -0.68 2.34 -5.92
C VAL A 62 -1.50 1.27 -6.65
N ILE A 63 -1.22 1.06 -7.93
CA ILE A 63 -1.94 0.09 -8.75
C ILE A 63 -0.95 -0.81 -9.49
N LYS A 64 -1.11 -2.12 -9.34
CA LYS A 64 -0.45 -3.11 -10.18
C LYS A 64 -1.41 -3.57 -11.28
N ILE A 65 -1.09 -3.19 -12.52
CA ILE A 65 -1.92 -3.49 -13.69
C ILE A 65 -1.46 -4.75 -14.44
N ASN A 66 -2.35 -5.27 -15.29
CA ASN A 66 -2.05 -6.31 -16.30
C ASN A 66 -1.62 -7.67 -15.70
N LEU A 67 -2.16 -8.01 -14.53
CA LEU A 67 -1.89 -9.29 -13.88
C LEU A 67 -2.57 -10.43 -14.66
N ARG A 68 -1.83 -11.52 -14.88
CA ARG A 68 -2.35 -12.71 -15.56
C ARG A 68 -3.47 -13.33 -14.72
N THR A 69 -4.50 -13.87 -15.36
CA THR A 69 -5.59 -14.59 -14.67
C THR A 69 -5.14 -15.89 -13.98
N THR A 70 -3.95 -16.40 -14.33
CA THR A 70 -3.27 -17.52 -13.67
C THR A 70 -2.58 -17.13 -12.36
N ILE A 71 -2.42 -15.82 -12.09
CA ILE A 71 -1.91 -15.32 -10.82
C ILE A 71 -3.12 -15.12 -9.90
N ASN A 72 -3.18 -15.90 -8.83
CA ASN A 72 -4.33 -15.93 -7.92
C ASN A 72 -4.23 -14.88 -6.80
N THR A 73 -3.02 -14.51 -6.41
CA THR A 73 -2.75 -13.50 -5.39
C THR A 73 -1.53 -12.69 -5.80
N VAL A 74 -1.44 -11.46 -5.29
CA VAL A 74 -0.22 -10.63 -5.31
C VAL A 74 0.00 -10.02 -3.94
N THR A 75 1.25 -9.73 -3.61
CA THR A 75 1.61 -9.14 -2.32
C THR A 75 2.27 -7.78 -2.54
N PHE A 76 1.82 -6.77 -1.81
CA PHE A 76 2.48 -5.47 -1.73
C PHE A 76 3.10 -5.28 -0.35
N THR A 77 4.36 -4.84 -0.32
CA THR A 77 5.11 -4.61 0.92
C THR A 77 5.67 -3.20 0.93
N ILE A 78 5.30 -2.42 1.93
CA ILE A 78 5.87 -1.10 2.19
C ILE A 78 7.34 -1.26 2.53
N THR A 79 8.21 -0.56 1.81
CA THR A 79 9.65 -0.53 2.07
C THR A 79 10.08 0.74 2.77
N ASN A 80 9.41 1.87 2.52
CA ASN A 80 9.76 3.15 3.14
C ASN A 80 8.61 4.16 3.06
N ALA A 81 8.62 5.14 3.96
CA ALA A 81 7.81 6.34 3.90
C ALA A 81 8.69 7.55 4.24
N THR A 82 8.65 8.62 3.42
CA THR A 82 9.59 9.75 3.56
C THR A 82 8.89 11.08 3.45
N LYS A 83 9.23 11.99 4.37
CA LYS A 83 8.82 13.40 4.36
C LYS A 83 9.83 14.20 5.17
N ALA A 84 10.23 15.37 4.69
CA ALA A 84 11.18 16.23 5.40
C ALA A 84 10.64 16.59 6.80
N GLY A 85 11.49 16.47 7.83
CA GLY A 85 11.11 16.70 9.22
C GLY A 85 10.41 15.54 9.92
N PHE A 86 10.19 14.41 9.24
CA PHE A 86 9.58 13.21 9.82
C PHE A 86 10.55 12.03 9.75
N THR A 87 10.53 11.19 10.78
CA THR A 87 11.17 9.88 10.80
C THR A 87 10.10 8.80 10.66
N TYR A 88 10.31 7.86 9.74
CA TYR A 88 9.46 6.70 9.57
C TYR A 88 9.80 5.62 10.59
N THR A 89 8.79 5.19 11.33
CA THR A 89 8.88 4.19 12.39
C THR A 89 8.01 3.01 12.01
N SER A 90 8.55 2.08 11.21
CA SER A 90 7.79 0.92 10.70
C SER A 90 7.27 0.00 11.81
N ALA A 91 7.90 0.00 12.99
CA ALA A 91 7.43 -0.75 14.15
C ALA A 91 6.11 -0.22 14.73
N SER A 92 5.73 1.02 14.38
CA SER A 92 4.45 1.64 14.73
C SER A 92 3.39 1.44 13.65
N ASN A 93 3.72 0.78 12.54
CA ASN A 93 2.72 0.45 11.53
C ASN A 93 1.65 -0.43 12.15
N HIS A 94 0.40 -0.17 11.78
CA HIS A 94 -0.74 -0.90 12.31
C HIS A 94 -1.81 -1.04 11.24
N ASP A 95 -2.80 -1.86 11.58
CA ASP A 95 -3.93 -2.20 10.73
C ASP A 95 -5.18 -2.21 11.65
N PRO A 96 -6.14 -1.30 11.45
CA PRO A 96 -7.36 -1.22 12.25
C PRO A 96 -8.37 -2.34 11.96
N ASP A 97 -8.36 -2.94 10.77
CA ASP A 97 -9.44 -3.83 10.32
C ASP A 97 -9.01 -5.30 10.12
N GLY A 98 -7.70 -5.56 10.10
CA GLY A 98 -7.10 -6.90 10.15
C GLY A 98 -6.92 -7.56 8.77
N ASP A 99 -7.11 -6.82 7.67
CA ASP A 99 -6.88 -7.33 6.31
C ASP A 99 -5.39 -7.38 5.90
N SER A 100 -4.53 -6.77 6.72
CA SER A 100 -3.12 -6.57 6.46
C SER A 100 -2.29 -6.70 7.75
N THR A 101 -1.13 -6.05 7.76
CA THR A 101 -0.20 -5.98 8.90
C THR A 101 0.30 -4.54 9.12
N GLY A 102 -0.34 -3.57 8.45
CA GLY A 102 0.17 -2.19 8.32
C GLY A 102 1.44 -2.05 7.49
N THR A 103 2.06 -3.16 7.05
CA THR A 103 3.31 -3.15 6.25
C THR A 103 3.20 -4.02 5.00
N VAL A 104 2.44 -5.10 5.08
CA VAL A 104 2.23 -6.05 4.00
C VAL A 104 0.74 -6.29 3.83
N ILE A 105 0.27 -6.27 2.58
CA ILE A 105 -1.08 -6.70 2.20
C ILE A 105 -1.04 -7.72 1.06
N VAL A 106 -1.94 -8.69 1.10
CA VAL A 106 -2.12 -9.71 0.06
C VAL A 106 -3.45 -9.47 -0.65
N ILE A 107 -3.42 -9.20 -1.95
CA ILE A 107 -4.61 -8.99 -2.77
C ILE A 107 -4.89 -10.24 -3.60
N ALA A 108 -6.08 -10.80 -3.44
CA ALA A 108 -6.56 -11.90 -4.28
C ALA A 108 -7.14 -11.40 -5.60
N LYS A 109 -7.02 -12.23 -6.64
CA LYS A 109 -7.72 -12.03 -7.91
C LYS A 109 -9.24 -11.92 -7.66
N PRO A 110 -9.97 -11.07 -8.42
CA PRO A 110 -11.44 -11.01 -8.36
C PRO A 110 -12.12 -12.34 -8.70
#